data_AF-E3RZK6-F1
#
_entry.id   AF-E3RZK6-F1
#
_cell.length_a   1.000
_cell.length_b   1.000
_cell.length_c   1.000
_cell.angle_alpha   90.00
_cell.angle_beta   90.00
_cell.angle_gamma   90.00
#
_symmetry.space_group_name_H-M   'P 1'
#
loop_
_entity.id
_entity.type
_entity.pdbx_description
1 polymer ?
#
loop_
_entity_poly.entity_id
_entity_poly.type
_entity_poly.pdbx_seq_one_letter_code
_entity_poly.pdbx_strand_id
1 'polypeptide(L)'
;MLRTLIATGCLIWFVIVWCVCAIGFVQLFRYYWRKPQPAVSVTTLVERDVPHVTVIRPVKGLDPRLYECLAATLRQTYPKDKLDTVFCVPERSDPAFPILERLCKDFPNANVQVLVEEEDPMLLKDNNTLGPNPKIRNMSRAYREAKGDIVWILDCNVWVGKGVCGRLVDLLCGYGEDESGRRKKKFKFVHQTPLTVDLDSQELSLQDRKELIGGRPDAVTEARDIAASTSSDPRNHNGSIIKKLLQRGGGRLDEAFMSSSHAKFYQAINTVAVAPCIMGKSTMFRRSQLNYVTSSNPNRAPGIDFFSDNICEDHLIGDVLWKERQAFEEKSYEPPPGTEEETWGKHAMLFGDFCFQPISHTPVLAYLQRRIRWLRVRKFTVTLATFVEPGTESILCGLYGAYALTTLPFFYHIGISSSWTSFFLVWLIHMSLWCLVDYIQYLLLHCAKTVEIDADTPDFILPQRSASAYHRTEVLQPLLGDNTPGEPGLLDGARRTFRDFLFAWMG
;
A
#
# COMPACT_ATOMS: atom_id res chain seq x y z
N MET A 1 20.02 21.63 36.40
CA MET A 1 20.65 21.58 35.06
C MET A 1 20.21 20.35 34.26
N LEU A 2 20.49 19.12 34.72
CA LEU A 2 20.11 17.89 34.01
C LEU A 2 18.60 17.77 33.70
N ARG A 3 17.73 18.04 34.69
CA ARG A 3 16.28 18.04 34.52
C ARG A 3 15.82 18.97 33.39
N THR A 4 16.38 20.18 33.34
CA THR A 4 16.09 21.18 32.32
C THR A 4 16.59 20.72 30.95
N LEU A 5 17.78 20.14 30.85
CA LEU A 5 18.31 19.61 29.59
C LEU A 5 17.43 18.49 29.02
N ILE A 6 17.00 17.55 29.86
CA ILE A 6 16.09 16.46 29.46
C ILE A 6 14.75 17.04 29.00
N ALA A 7 14.16 17.98 29.76
CA ALA A 7 12.89 18.61 29.41
C ALA A 7 12.98 19.41 28.10
N THR A 8 14.10 20.10 27.84
CA THR A 8 14.35 20.77 26.56
C THR A 8 14.48 19.75 25.42
N GLY A 9 15.18 18.64 25.62
CA GLY A 9 15.26 17.56 24.63
C GLY A 9 13.89 16.98 24.29
N CYS A 10 13.05 16.72 25.30
CA CYS A 10 11.67 16.28 25.13
C CYS A 10 10.83 17.31 24.35
N LEU A 11 11.00 18.61 24.63
CA LEU A 11 10.30 19.67 23.90
C LEU A 11 10.70 19.72 22.43
N ILE A 12 12.00 19.69 22.14
CA ILE A 12 12.53 19.70 20.77
C ILE A 12 11.96 18.51 20.00
N TRP A 13 12.01 17.32 20.60
CA TRP A 13 11.45 16.11 19.99
C TRP A 13 9.95 16.25 19.71
N PHE A 14 9.18 16.70 20.71
CA PHE A 14 7.74 16.93 20.60
C PHE A 14 7.39 17.88 19.45
N VAL A 15 8.11 19.00 19.34
CA VAL A 15 7.92 19.98 18.25
C VAL A 15 8.27 19.38 16.89
N ILE A 16 9.39 18.65 16.78
CA ILE A 16 9.79 17.98 15.53
C ILE A 16 8.69 17.02 15.07
N VAL A 17 8.19 16.16 15.97
CA VAL A 17 7.14 15.18 15.63
C VAL A 17 5.87 15.89 15.15
N TRP A 18 5.41 16.93 15.85
CA TRP A 18 4.23 17.68 15.43
C TRP A 18 4.42 18.42 14.10
N CYS A 19 5.62 18.93 13.80
CA CYS A 19 5.95 19.50 12.50
C CYS A 19 5.85 18.44 11.39
N VAL A 20 6.38 17.23 11.62
CA VAL A 20 6.27 16.12 10.67
C VAL A 20 4.81 15.72 10.46
N CYS A 21 4.03 15.60 11.53
CA CYS A 21 2.59 15.33 11.43
C CYS A 21 1.85 16.43 10.66
N ALA A 22 2.17 17.71 10.89
CA ALA A 22 1.58 18.82 10.17
C ALA A 22 1.90 18.79 8.68
N ILE A 23 3.15 18.50 8.30
CA ILE A 23 3.52 18.30 6.88
C ILE A 23 2.68 17.17 6.28
N GLY A 24 2.64 16.01 6.94
CA GLY A 24 1.87 14.85 6.46
C GLY A 24 0.39 15.18 6.26
N PHE A 25 -0.23 15.80 7.25
CA PHE A 25 -1.64 16.19 7.23
C PHE A 25 -1.95 17.22 6.12
N VAL A 26 -1.11 18.26 5.97
CA VAL A 26 -1.27 19.26 4.91
C VAL A 26 -1.12 18.64 3.53
N GLN A 27 -0.13 17.76 3.34
CA GLN A 27 0.07 17.08 2.05
C GLN A 27 -1.06 16.12 1.72
N LEU A 28 -1.62 15.43 2.72
CA LEU A 28 -2.83 14.63 2.57
C LEU A 28 -3.98 15.48 2.04
N PHE A 29 -4.32 16.59 2.70
CA PHE A 29 -5.41 17.46 2.23
C PHE A 29 -5.12 18.11 0.87
N ARG A 30 -3.86 18.44 0.58
CA ARG A 30 -3.49 19.05 -0.71
C ARG A 30 -3.72 18.10 -1.88
N TYR A 31 -3.34 16.83 -1.73
CA TYR A 31 -3.36 15.86 -2.83
C TYR A 31 -4.57 14.93 -2.83
N TYR A 32 -5.16 14.64 -1.67
CA TYR A 32 -6.25 13.67 -1.54
C TYR A 32 -7.65 14.31 -1.43
N TRP A 33 -7.73 15.63 -1.52
CA TRP A 33 -9.01 16.33 -1.56
C TRP A 33 -9.55 16.58 -2.98
N ARG A 34 -8.73 16.35 -4.00
CA ARG A 34 -9.06 16.60 -5.40
C ARG A 34 -8.93 15.32 -6.21
N LYS A 35 -9.79 15.14 -7.20
CA LYS A 35 -9.67 14.04 -8.16
C LYS A 35 -8.32 14.14 -8.89
N PRO A 36 -7.54 13.04 -8.98
CA PRO A 36 -6.32 13.00 -9.79
C PRO A 36 -6.62 13.38 -11.23
N GLN A 37 -5.71 14.12 -11.85
CA GLN A 37 -5.82 14.44 -13.27
C GLN A 37 -5.53 13.21 -14.13
N PRO A 38 -6.12 13.09 -15.32
CA PRO A 38 -5.73 12.06 -16.29
C PRO A 38 -4.24 12.12 -16.60
N ALA A 39 -3.66 10.96 -16.93
CA ALA A 39 -2.25 10.86 -17.27
C ALA A 39 -1.95 11.54 -18.63
N VAL A 40 -0.88 12.33 -18.68
CA VAL A 40 -0.36 12.99 -19.88
C VAL A 40 0.12 11.96 -20.91
N SER A 41 0.75 10.88 -20.45
CA SER A 41 1.15 9.78 -21.34
C SER A 41 -0.01 9.19 -22.14
N VAL A 42 -1.19 9.11 -21.52
CA VAL A 42 -2.39 8.52 -22.16
C VAL A 42 -3.17 9.55 -22.97
N THR A 43 -3.16 10.82 -22.56
CA THR A 43 -4.01 11.87 -23.18
C THR A 43 -3.32 12.66 -24.29
N THR A 44 -2.00 12.85 -24.20
CA THR A 44 -1.27 13.78 -25.08
C THR A 44 -0.29 13.06 -26.02
N LEU A 45 0.33 11.96 -25.58
CA LEU A 45 1.30 11.27 -26.42
C LEU A 45 0.61 10.53 -27.57
N VAL A 46 1.32 10.43 -28.70
CA VAL A 46 0.94 9.51 -29.77
C VAL A 46 1.11 8.09 -29.25
N GLU A 47 0.16 7.20 -29.55
CA GLU A 47 0.10 5.82 -29.03
C GLU A 47 1.41 5.04 -29.19
N ARG A 48 2.18 5.30 -30.27
CA ARG A 48 3.48 4.66 -30.50
C ARG A 48 4.52 5.01 -29.40
N ASP A 49 4.46 6.23 -28.89
CA ASP A 49 5.44 6.81 -27.96
C ASP A 49 5.05 6.52 -26.49
N VAL A 50 3.86 5.96 -26.27
CA VAL A 50 3.43 5.46 -24.95
C VAL A 50 4.31 4.27 -24.55
N PRO A 51 4.99 4.33 -23.40
CA PRO A 51 5.86 3.25 -22.94
C PRO A 51 5.12 1.93 -22.74
N HIS A 52 5.80 0.84 -23.05
CA HIS A 52 5.30 -0.50 -22.75
C HIS A 52 5.49 -0.82 -21.27
N VAL A 53 4.43 -1.31 -20.61
CA VAL A 53 4.41 -1.69 -19.19
C VAL A 53 4.08 -3.18 -19.06
N THR A 54 4.91 -3.92 -18.32
CA THR A 54 4.58 -5.27 -17.86
C THR A 54 4.17 -5.20 -16.40
N VAL A 55 2.92 -5.57 -16.10
CA VAL A 55 2.39 -5.73 -14.75
C VAL A 55 2.62 -7.16 -14.29
N ILE A 56 3.31 -7.34 -13.16
CA ILE A 56 3.60 -8.64 -12.59
C ILE A 56 2.86 -8.78 -11.26
N ARG A 57 1.99 -9.78 -11.17
CA ARG A 57 1.18 -10.02 -9.97
C ARG A 57 1.43 -11.42 -9.41
N PRO A 58 2.22 -11.57 -8.33
CA PRO A 58 2.35 -12.84 -7.64
C PRO A 58 1.07 -13.15 -6.86
N VAL A 59 0.51 -14.33 -7.10
CA VAL A 59 -0.73 -14.85 -6.52
C VAL A 59 -0.41 -16.14 -5.76
N LYS A 60 -0.95 -16.29 -4.55
CA LYS A 60 -0.87 -17.52 -3.78
C LYS A 60 -2.05 -17.61 -2.82
N GLY A 61 -2.85 -18.67 -2.94
CA GLY A 61 -4.02 -18.84 -2.10
C GLY A 61 -5.13 -17.82 -2.38
N LEU A 62 -6.18 -17.85 -1.56
CA LEU A 62 -7.31 -16.94 -1.68
C LEU A 62 -7.17 -15.75 -0.72
N ASP A 63 -7.23 -14.54 -1.29
CA ASP A 63 -7.38 -13.30 -0.53
C ASP A 63 -8.82 -12.77 -0.62
N PRO A 64 -9.27 -11.96 0.36
CA PRO A 64 -10.57 -11.29 0.27
C PRO A 64 -10.67 -10.45 -1.01
N ARG A 65 -11.74 -10.65 -1.79
CA ARG A 65 -12.01 -9.91 -3.03
C ARG A 65 -10.88 -10.01 -4.07
N LEU A 66 -10.22 -11.17 -4.11
CA LEU A 66 -9.09 -11.44 -5.01
C LEU A 66 -9.44 -11.17 -6.48
N TYR A 67 -10.63 -11.59 -6.94
CA TYR A 67 -11.07 -11.36 -8.32
C TYR A 67 -11.10 -9.87 -8.66
N GLU A 68 -11.70 -9.03 -7.81
CA GLU A 68 -11.79 -7.59 -8.02
C GLU A 68 -10.41 -6.92 -7.99
N CYS A 69 -9.55 -7.32 -7.05
CA CYS A 69 -8.18 -6.82 -6.96
C CYS A 69 -7.37 -7.13 -8.23
N LEU A 70 -7.46 -8.34 -8.76
CA LEU A 70 -6.77 -8.76 -9.98
C LEU A 70 -7.40 -8.13 -11.25
N ALA A 71 -8.73 -8.03 -11.31
CA ALA A 71 -9.43 -7.37 -12.42
C ALA A 71 -9.07 -5.87 -12.54
N ALA A 72 -8.65 -5.22 -11.45
CA ALA A 72 -8.27 -3.81 -11.45
C ALA A 72 -7.13 -3.48 -12.43
N THR A 73 -6.19 -4.41 -12.66
CA THR A 73 -5.10 -4.20 -13.64
C THR A 73 -5.58 -4.35 -15.08
N LEU A 74 -6.60 -5.17 -15.32
CA LEU A 74 -7.19 -5.38 -16.63
C LEU A 74 -8.15 -4.25 -17.05
N ARG A 75 -8.60 -3.47 -16.06
CA ARG A 75 -9.49 -2.30 -16.23
C ARG A 75 -8.75 -0.96 -16.27
N GLN A 76 -7.43 -0.96 -16.35
CA GLN A 76 -6.67 0.29 -16.48
C GLN A 76 -7.03 1.02 -17.79
N THR A 77 -7.05 2.35 -17.76
CA THR A 77 -7.27 3.19 -18.94
C THR A 77 -6.04 3.29 -19.85
N TYR A 78 -4.95 2.59 -19.51
CA TYR A 78 -3.73 2.55 -20.29
C TYR A 78 -3.94 1.77 -21.60
N PRO A 79 -3.26 2.11 -22.71
CA PRO A 79 -3.42 1.39 -23.98
C PRO A 79 -3.18 -0.11 -23.84
N LYS A 80 -4.12 -0.92 -24.34
CA LYS A 80 -4.15 -2.38 -24.11
C LYS A 80 -2.99 -3.11 -24.79
N ASP A 81 -2.56 -2.62 -25.94
CA ASP A 81 -1.39 -3.11 -26.69
C ASP A 81 -0.06 -2.77 -26.00
N LYS A 82 -0.05 -1.81 -25.08
CA LYS A 82 1.11 -1.37 -24.28
C LYS A 82 1.11 -1.88 -22.85
N LEU A 83 0.12 -2.69 -22.47
CA LEU A 83 -0.04 -3.21 -21.11
C LEU A 83 -0.14 -4.74 -21.14
N ASP A 84 0.94 -5.42 -20.77
CA ASP A 84 0.91 -6.87 -20.52
C ASP A 84 0.70 -7.11 -19.03
N THR A 85 -0.25 -7.98 -18.68
CA THR A 85 -0.48 -8.42 -17.29
C THR A 85 -0.09 -9.88 -17.14
N VAL A 86 0.82 -10.17 -16.21
CA VAL A 86 1.31 -11.52 -15.93
C VAL A 86 0.91 -11.92 -14.51
N PHE A 87 -0.03 -12.85 -14.39
CA PHE A 87 -0.38 -13.49 -13.13
C PHE A 87 0.58 -14.66 -12.88
N CYS A 88 1.23 -14.67 -11.72
CA CYS A 88 2.18 -15.72 -11.35
C CYS A 88 1.60 -16.55 -10.21
N VAL A 89 1.57 -17.87 -10.35
CA VAL A 89 1.02 -18.80 -9.36
C VAL A 89 2.03 -19.92 -9.10
N PRO A 90 2.21 -20.40 -7.87
CA PRO A 90 3.20 -21.45 -7.59
C PRO A 90 2.90 -22.75 -8.37
N GLU A 91 1.65 -23.19 -8.34
CA GLU A 91 1.20 -24.49 -8.87
C GLU A 91 -0.21 -24.37 -9.47
N ARG A 92 -0.60 -25.29 -10.36
CA ARG A 92 -1.97 -25.29 -10.93
C ARG A 92 -3.04 -25.69 -9.92
N SER A 93 -2.66 -26.41 -8.87
CA SER A 93 -3.50 -26.81 -7.73
C SER A 93 -3.86 -25.64 -6.81
N ASP A 94 -3.20 -24.49 -6.94
CA ASP A 94 -3.45 -23.34 -6.07
C ASP A 94 -4.94 -22.91 -6.20
N PRO A 95 -5.64 -22.67 -5.09
CA PRO A 95 -7.06 -22.34 -5.12
C PRO A 95 -7.37 -21.02 -5.84
N ALA A 96 -6.38 -20.15 -6.08
CA ALA A 96 -6.53 -18.97 -6.91
C ALA A 96 -6.57 -19.28 -8.43
N PHE A 97 -6.03 -20.41 -8.87
CA PHE A 97 -5.88 -20.72 -10.30
C PHE A 97 -7.20 -20.63 -11.09
N PRO A 98 -8.34 -21.17 -10.61
CA PRO A 98 -9.63 -21.02 -11.30
C PRO A 98 -10.10 -19.56 -11.46
N ILE A 99 -9.73 -18.68 -10.52
CA ILE A 99 -10.02 -17.23 -10.60
C ILE A 99 -9.20 -16.61 -11.72
N LEU A 100 -7.93 -17.01 -11.89
CA LEU A 100 -7.09 -16.54 -12.99
C LEU A 100 -7.64 -17.00 -14.34
N GLU A 101 -8.06 -18.26 -14.46
CA GLU A 101 -8.69 -18.76 -15.69
C GLU A 101 -9.98 -18.00 -16.03
N ARG A 102 -10.77 -17.66 -15.01
CA ARG A 102 -11.97 -16.84 -15.17
C ARG A 102 -11.61 -15.43 -15.67
N LEU A 103 -10.61 -14.77 -15.09
CA LEU A 103 -10.16 -13.45 -15.54
C LEU A 103 -9.72 -13.46 -17.01
N CYS A 104 -9.00 -14.49 -17.44
CA CYS A 104 -8.62 -14.63 -18.86
C CYS A 104 -9.84 -14.74 -19.79
N LYS A 105 -10.92 -15.39 -19.33
CA LYS A 105 -12.18 -15.52 -20.09
C LYS A 105 -13.00 -14.23 -20.10
N ASP A 106 -13.07 -13.56 -18.95
CA ASP A 106 -13.88 -12.36 -18.76
C ASP A 106 -13.24 -11.12 -19.45
N PHE A 107 -11.93 -11.13 -19.70
CA PHE A 107 -11.18 -10.06 -20.36
C PHE A 107 -10.43 -10.52 -21.63
N PRO A 108 -11.13 -10.99 -22.69
CA PRO A 108 -10.49 -11.56 -23.88
C PRO A 108 -9.68 -10.52 -24.70
N ASN A 109 -9.96 -9.24 -24.50
CA ASN A 109 -9.29 -8.14 -25.19
C ASN A 109 -8.04 -7.63 -24.45
N ALA A 110 -7.70 -8.19 -23.28
CA ALA A 110 -6.52 -7.81 -22.51
C ALA A 110 -5.36 -8.78 -22.77
N ASN A 111 -4.13 -8.26 -22.80
CA ASN A 111 -2.93 -9.08 -22.92
C ASN A 111 -2.61 -9.69 -21.55
N VAL A 112 -3.13 -10.89 -21.31
CA VAL A 112 -3.01 -11.60 -20.02
C VAL A 112 -2.26 -12.92 -20.22
N GLN A 113 -1.30 -13.18 -19.34
CA GLN A 113 -0.60 -14.45 -19.25
C GLN A 113 -0.65 -14.98 -17.82
N VAL A 114 -0.85 -16.29 -17.68
CA VAL A 114 -0.70 -17.00 -16.40
C VAL A 114 0.57 -17.83 -16.48
N LEU A 115 1.49 -17.60 -15.53
CA LEU A 115 2.74 -18.35 -15.38
C LEU A 115 2.69 -19.18 -14.11
N VAL A 116 3.10 -20.44 -14.21
CA VAL A 116 3.16 -21.38 -13.08
C VAL A 116 4.63 -21.60 -12.69
N GLU A 117 4.99 -21.39 -11.42
CA GLU A 117 6.37 -21.52 -10.92
C GLU A 117 6.93 -22.93 -11.15
N GLU A 118 6.16 -23.97 -10.81
CA GLU A 118 6.54 -25.38 -10.99
C GLU A 118 6.84 -25.75 -12.45
N GLU A 119 6.36 -24.95 -13.40
CA GLU A 119 6.58 -25.13 -14.84
C GLU A 119 7.71 -24.25 -15.38
N ASP A 120 8.43 -23.50 -14.54
CA ASP A 120 9.56 -22.67 -14.99
C ASP A 120 10.70 -23.57 -15.47
N PRO A 121 11.07 -23.54 -16.78
CA PRO A 121 12.15 -24.35 -17.30
C PRO A 121 13.51 -24.09 -16.63
N MET A 122 13.71 -22.91 -16.04
CA MET A 122 14.92 -22.58 -15.28
C MET A 122 14.96 -23.34 -13.95
N LEU A 123 13.85 -23.32 -13.19
CA LEU A 123 13.76 -24.01 -11.89
C LEU A 123 13.68 -25.53 -12.02
N LEU A 124 13.11 -26.03 -13.12
CA LEU A 124 13.13 -27.46 -13.44
C LEU A 124 14.53 -27.99 -13.73
N LYS A 125 15.44 -27.15 -14.25
CA LYS A 125 16.84 -27.51 -14.51
C LYS A 125 17.69 -27.44 -13.24
N ASP A 126 17.51 -26.38 -12.46
CA ASP A 126 18.19 -26.19 -11.19
C ASP A 126 17.30 -25.42 -10.21
N ASN A 127 16.82 -26.12 -9.19
CA ASN A 127 15.94 -25.53 -8.18
C ASN A 127 16.68 -24.56 -7.23
N ASN A 128 18.01 -24.62 -7.18
CA ASN A 128 18.85 -23.79 -6.30
C ASN A 128 19.25 -22.45 -6.94
N THR A 129 18.86 -22.21 -8.19
CA THR A 129 19.19 -20.95 -8.88
C THR A 129 18.52 -19.73 -8.23
N LEU A 130 17.41 -19.93 -7.51
CA LEU A 130 16.74 -18.89 -6.71
C LEU A 130 16.79 -19.21 -5.21
N GLY A 131 16.89 -18.16 -4.40
CA GLY A 131 16.75 -18.24 -2.94
C GLY A 131 15.34 -18.61 -2.47
N PRO A 132 15.12 -18.76 -1.15
CA PRO A 132 13.89 -19.29 -0.56
C PRO A 132 12.69 -18.33 -0.58
N ASN A 133 12.82 -17.08 -1.06
CA ASN A 133 11.71 -16.13 -1.07
C ASN A 133 10.61 -16.59 -2.06
N PRO A 134 9.42 -17.00 -1.58
CA PRO A 134 8.37 -17.54 -2.44
C PRO A 134 7.79 -16.49 -3.39
N LYS A 135 7.82 -15.19 -3.04
CA LYS A 135 7.32 -14.12 -3.89
C LYS A 135 8.22 -13.92 -5.10
N ILE A 136 9.54 -13.82 -4.87
CA ILE A 136 10.54 -13.67 -5.94
C ILE A 136 10.54 -14.90 -6.84
N ARG A 137 10.52 -16.11 -6.25
CA ARG A 137 10.50 -17.36 -7.03
C ARG A 137 9.32 -17.42 -7.99
N ASN A 138 8.12 -17.12 -7.48
CA ASN A 138 6.90 -17.11 -8.28
C ASN A 138 6.98 -16.09 -9.43
N MET A 139 7.56 -14.91 -9.19
CA MET A 139 7.56 -13.81 -10.17
C MET A 139 8.82 -13.74 -11.06
N SER A 140 9.84 -14.58 -10.81
CA SER A 140 11.13 -14.60 -11.51
C SER A 140 10.98 -14.74 -13.02
N ARG A 141 10.21 -15.76 -13.45
CA ARG A 141 9.93 -16.01 -14.87
C ARG A 141 9.26 -14.81 -15.55
N ALA A 142 8.26 -14.22 -14.89
CA ALA A 142 7.54 -13.06 -15.41
C ALA A 142 8.47 -11.86 -15.63
N TYR A 143 9.44 -11.63 -14.73
CA TYR A 143 10.40 -10.54 -14.87
C TYR A 143 11.40 -10.79 -16.01
N ARG A 144 11.88 -12.03 -16.13
CA ARG A 144 12.80 -12.44 -17.20
C ARG A 144 12.15 -12.31 -18.58
N GLU A 145 10.90 -12.74 -18.68
CA GLU A 145 10.11 -12.72 -19.93
C GLU A 145 9.33 -11.40 -20.16
N ALA A 146 9.47 -10.41 -19.26
CA ALA A 146 8.75 -9.14 -19.33
C ALA A 146 8.98 -8.41 -20.66
N LYS A 147 7.90 -7.86 -21.23
CA LYS A 147 7.93 -7.05 -22.44
C LYS A 147 8.15 -5.57 -22.09
N GLY A 148 9.07 -4.93 -22.79
CA GLY A 148 9.47 -3.56 -22.50
C GLY A 148 10.42 -3.44 -21.30
N ASP A 149 10.61 -2.19 -20.87
CA ASP A 149 11.54 -1.83 -19.80
C ASP A 149 10.83 -1.46 -18.49
N ILE A 150 9.57 -1.00 -18.54
CA ILE A 150 8.83 -0.62 -17.33
C ILE A 150 8.14 -1.85 -16.75
N VAL A 151 8.48 -2.15 -15.49
CA VAL A 151 7.87 -3.24 -14.73
C VAL A 151 7.07 -2.64 -13.58
N TRP A 152 5.82 -3.08 -13.42
CA TRP A 152 4.94 -2.74 -12.31
C TRP A 152 4.64 -4.00 -11.49
N ILE A 153 5.26 -4.11 -10.31
CA ILE A 153 4.97 -5.19 -9.37
C ILE A 153 3.78 -4.77 -8.50
N LEU A 154 2.74 -5.59 -8.47
CA LEU A 154 1.51 -5.33 -7.74
C LEU A 154 1.02 -6.59 -7.03
N ASP A 155 0.95 -6.55 -5.70
CA ASP A 155 0.47 -7.67 -4.87
C ASP A 155 -0.95 -8.09 -5.27
N CYS A 156 -1.27 -9.39 -5.22
CA CYS A 156 -2.57 -9.91 -5.70
C CYS A 156 -3.80 -9.37 -4.95
N ASN A 157 -3.65 -9.05 -3.66
CA ASN A 157 -4.73 -8.53 -2.80
C ASN A 157 -4.80 -7.00 -2.76
N VAL A 158 -4.37 -6.35 -3.84
CA VAL A 158 -4.37 -4.89 -3.97
C VAL A 158 -5.28 -4.46 -5.11
N TRP A 159 -6.22 -3.57 -4.81
CA TRP A 159 -7.05 -2.89 -5.80
C TRP A 159 -6.50 -1.47 -6.06
N VAL A 160 -6.52 -1.05 -7.32
CA VAL A 160 -6.04 0.27 -7.77
C VAL A 160 -7.06 0.89 -8.74
N GLY A 161 -7.18 2.21 -8.73
CA GLY A 161 -8.06 2.93 -9.67
C GLY A 161 -7.60 2.80 -11.12
N LYS A 162 -8.52 2.97 -12.08
CA LYS A 162 -8.27 2.75 -13.51
C LYS A 162 -7.23 3.68 -14.16
N GLY A 163 -7.05 4.90 -13.65
CA GLY A 163 -6.08 5.86 -14.20
C GLY A 163 -4.67 5.75 -13.61
N VAL A 164 -4.45 4.84 -12.66
CA VAL A 164 -3.22 4.74 -11.86
C VAL A 164 -2.01 4.41 -12.71
N CYS A 165 -2.12 3.45 -13.64
CA CYS A 165 -0.98 3.00 -14.45
C CYS A 165 -0.35 4.16 -15.22
N GLY A 166 -1.17 4.95 -15.93
CA GLY A 166 -0.69 6.11 -16.68
C GLY A 166 -0.03 7.16 -15.78
N ARG A 167 -0.61 7.43 -14.60
CA ARG A 167 -0.04 8.40 -13.65
C ARG A 167 1.28 7.92 -13.04
N LEU A 168 1.43 6.63 -12.78
CA LEU A 168 2.71 6.03 -12.36
C LEU A 168 3.77 6.16 -13.48
N VAL A 169 3.39 5.89 -14.73
CA VAL A 169 4.27 6.07 -15.89
C VAL A 169 4.68 7.54 -16.04
N ASP A 170 3.75 8.49 -15.91
CA ASP A 170 4.06 9.92 -15.95
C ASP A 170 5.06 10.33 -14.88
N LEU A 171 4.87 9.84 -13.65
CA LEU A 171 5.78 10.12 -12.55
C LEU A 171 7.16 9.50 -12.81
N LEU A 172 7.22 8.24 -13.26
CA LEU A 172 8.48 7.54 -13.52
C LEU A 172 9.25 8.18 -14.68
N CYS A 173 8.56 8.55 -15.76
CA CYS A 173 9.14 9.04 -17.02
C CYS A 173 9.20 10.57 -17.13
N GLY A 174 8.73 11.29 -16.11
CA GLY A 174 8.73 12.75 -16.09
C GLY A 174 7.90 13.33 -17.24
N TYR A 175 6.69 12.79 -17.47
CA TYR A 175 5.76 13.35 -18.45
C TYR A 175 4.95 14.50 -17.84
N GLY A 176 4.62 15.48 -18.69
CA GLY A 176 3.98 16.73 -18.29
C GLY A 176 4.98 17.81 -17.86
N GLU A 177 4.42 18.98 -17.57
CA GLU A 177 5.18 20.19 -17.21
C GLU A 177 4.94 20.58 -15.76
N ASP A 178 5.93 21.24 -15.15
CA ASP A 178 5.81 21.91 -13.86
C ASP A 178 5.11 23.28 -14.02
N GLU A 179 4.83 23.95 -12.90
CA GLU A 179 4.17 25.28 -12.91
C GLU A 179 4.97 26.35 -13.68
N SER A 180 6.26 26.10 -13.94
CA SER A 180 7.14 26.97 -14.72
C SER A 180 7.29 26.55 -16.18
N GLY A 181 6.51 25.58 -16.66
CA GLY A 181 6.54 25.09 -18.05
C GLY A 181 7.74 24.18 -18.36
N ARG A 182 8.50 23.73 -17.35
CA ARG A 182 9.62 22.79 -17.55
C ARG A 182 9.12 21.36 -17.43
N ARG A 183 9.75 20.45 -18.17
CA ARG A 183 9.45 19.02 -18.07
C ARG A 183 9.61 18.52 -16.63
N LYS A 184 8.66 17.71 -16.16
CA LYS A 184 8.74 17.09 -14.84
C LYS A 184 9.96 16.18 -14.72
N LYS A 185 10.46 16.08 -13.48
CA LYS A 185 11.62 15.25 -13.15
C LYS A 185 11.29 13.76 -13.32
N LYS A 186 12.22 13.00 -13.91
CA LYS A 186 12.17 11.53 -14.01
C LYS A 186 12.56 10.90 -12.69
N PHE A 187 12.03 9.71 -12.38
CA PHE A 187 12.40 8.96 -11.18
C PHE A 187 12.83 7.53 -11.54
N LYS A 188 13.73 6.94 -10.75
CA LYS A 188 14.17 5.53 -10.94
C LYS A 188 13.15 4.53 -10.40
N PHE A 189 12.48 4.89 -9.32
CA PHE A 189 11.51 4.05 -8.61
C PHE A 189 10.29 4.86 -8.18
N VAL A 190 9.09 4.37 -8.45
CA VAL A 190 7.86 5.01 -8.00
C VAL A 190 6.93 4.02 -7.30
N HIS A 191 6.14 4.51 -6.34
CA HIS A 191 5.23 3.69 -5.55
C HIS A 191 3.97 4.48 -5.16
N GLN A 192 3.02 3.82 -4.50
CA GLN A 192 1.71 4.41 -4.14
C GLN A 192 1.48 4.43 -2.63
N THR A 193 0.58 5.30 -2.18
CA THR A 193 0.12 5.30 -0.79
C THR A 193 -0.74 4.08 -0.49
N PRO A 194 -0.35 3.21 0.45
CA PRO A 194 -1.15 2.05 0.81
C PRO A 194 -2.27 2.43 1.76
N LEU A 195 -3.46 1.87 1.52
CA LEU A 195 -4.60 1.97 2.42
C LEU A 195 -5.21 0.59 2.63
N THR A 196 -5.47 0.24 3.88
CA THR A 196 -6.15 -1.01 4.22
C THR A 196 -7.61 -0.75 4.49
N VAL A 197 -8.47 -1.63 3.99
CA VAL A 197 -9.92 -1.55 4.17
C VAL A 197 -10.39 -2.84 4.81
N ASP A 198 -10.97 -2.76 6.01
CA ASP A 198 -11.52 -3.93 6.69
C ASP A 198 -12.98 -4.15 6.28
N LEU A 199 -13.28 -5.36 5.79
CA LEU A 199 -14.58 -5.76 5.27
C LEU A 199 -15.54 -6.25 6.36
N ASP A 200 -15.06 -6.49 7.59
CA ASP A 200 -15.82 -7.13 8.68
C ASP A 200 -16.94 -6.25 9.28
N SER A 201 -17.22 -5.07 8.73
CA SER A 201 -18.45 -4.31 8.98
C SER A 201 -19.64 -4.76 8.12
N GLN A 202 -19.40 -5.52 7.06
CA GLN A 202 -20.46 -6.11 6.24
C GLN A 202 -20.78 -7.50 6.81
N GLU A 203 -21.97 -7.67 7.39
CA GLU A 203 -22.48 -9.01 7.76
C GLU A 203 -22.73 -9.83 6.49
N LEU A 204 -21.68 -10.43 5.92
CA LEU A 204 -21.79 -11.34 4.78
C LEU A 204 -22.64 -12.54 5.18
N SER A 205 -23.73 -12.75 4.45
CA SER A 205 -24.63 -13.88 4.66
C SER A 205 -23.89 -15.20 4.40
N LEU A 206 -24.38 -16.30 4.98
CA LEU A 206 -23.83 -17.64 4.70
C LEU A 206 -23.91 -18.02 3.22
N GLN A 207 -24.81 -17.38 2.47
CA GLN A 207 -24.99 -17.60 1.04
C GLN A 207 -23.92 -16.84 0.24
N ASP A 208 -23.62 -15.61 0.62
CA ASP A 208 -22.56 -14.79 0.03
C ASP A 208 -21.19 -15.46 0.22
N ARG A 209 -20.99 -16.13 1.37
CA ARG A 209 -19.80 -16.97 1.62
C ARG A 209 -19.69 -18.17 0.68
N LYS A 210 -20.80 -18.78 0.28
CA LYS A 210 -20.79 -19.91 -0.68
C LYS A 210 -20.50 -19.44 -2.10
N GLU A 211 -20.96 -18.25 -2.45
CA GLU A 211 -20.71 -17.65 -3.77
C GLU A 211 -19.26 -17.14 -3.91
N LEU A 212 -18.69 -16.55 -2.84
CA LEU A 212 -17.28 -16.16 -2.79
C LEU A 212 -16.30 -17.34 -2.95
N ILE A 213 -16.72 -18.56 -2.61
CA ILE A 213 -15.93 -19.80 -2.76
C ILE A 213 -16.20 -20.48 -4.13
N GLY A 214 -16.88 -19.80 -5.06
CA GLY A 214 -16.92 -20.24 -6.46
C GLY A 214 -17.96 -21.30 -6.80
N GLY A 215 -19.09 -21.34 -6.08
CA GLY A 215 -20.38 -21.81 -6.63
C GLY A 215 -20.44 -23.24 -7.22
N ARG A 216 -19.53 -24.16 -6.87
CA ARG A 216 -19.60 -25.57 -7.29
C ARG A 216 -19.90 -26.49 -6.10
N PRO A 217 -20.94 -27.36 -6.17
CA PRO A 217 -21.38 -28.19 -5.06
C PRO A 217 -20.37 -29.27 -4.63
N ASP A 218 -19.44 -29.68 -5.49
CA ASP A 218 -18.58 -30.86 -5.24
C ASP A 218 -17.20 -30.55 -4.66
N ALA A 219 -16.77 -29.27 -4.66
CA ALA A 219 -15.51 -28.84 -4.03
C ALA A 219 -15.67 -28.46 -2.53
N VAL A 220 -16.89 -28.57 -2.01
CA VAL A 220 -17.31 -28.09 -0.69
C VAL A 220 -16.63 -28.84 0.46
N THR A 221 -16.16 -30.06 0.24
CA THR A 221 -15.54 -30.87 1.30
C THR A 221 -14.05 -30.57 1.47
N GLU A 222 -13.29 -30.46 0.38
CA GLU A 222 -11.84 -30.16 0.43
C GLU A 222 -11.54 -28.66 0.64
N ALA A 223 -12.33 -27.75 0.03
CA ALA A 223 -12.17 -26.32 0.26
C ALA A 223 -12.64 -25.89 1.67
N ARG A 224 -13.55 -26.65 2.29
CA ARG A 224 -13.89 -26.49 3.71
C ARG A 224 -12.68 -26.73 4.60
N ASP A 225 -11.85 -27.72 4.30
CA ASP A 225 -10.71 -28.08 5.16
C ASP A 225 -9.52 -27.13 4.98
N ILE A 226 -9.32 -26.59 3.77
CA ILE A 226 -8.24 -25.61 3.51
C ILE A 226 -8.62 -24.22 4.03
N ALA A 227 -9.86 -23.77 3.83
CA ALA A 227 -10.36 -22.54 4.46
C ALA A 227 -10.55 -22.71 5.99
N ALA A 228 -10.84 -23.92 6.50
CA ALA A 228 -10.89 -24.21 7.94
C ALA A 228 -9.51 -24.23 8.61
N SER A 229 -8.42 -24.45 7.87
CA SER A 229 -7.07 -24.32 8.43
C SER A 229 -6.70 -22.88 8.83
N THR A 230 -7.45 -21.88 8.33
CA THR A 230 -7.36 -20.46 8.72
C THR A 230 -8.68 -19.87 9.24
N SER A 231 -9.75 -20.65 9.34
CA SER A 231 -11.05 -20.18 9.83
C SER A 231 -11.58 -21.00 11.02
N SER A 232 -12.24 -20.26 11.91
CA SER A 232 -12.94 -20.69 13.11
C SER A 232 -13.55 -22.10 13.06
N ASP A 233 -13.13 -22.97 13.98
CA ASP A 233 -13.82 -24.23 14.32
C ASP A 233 -15.32 -23.92 14.62
N PRO A 234 -16.26 -24.44 13.82
CA PRO A 234 -17.70 -24.18 13.98
C PRO A 234 -18.27 -24.77 15.27
N ARG A 235 -17.53 -25.60 16.01
CA ARG A 235 -17.95 -26.16 17.31
C ARG A 235 -17.86 -25.18 18.48
N ASN A 236 -17.43 -23.93 18.24
CA ASN A 236 -17.14 -22.95 19.29
C ASN A 236 -18.19 -21.82 19.41
N HIS A 237 -19.46 -22.10 19.12
CA HIS A 237 -20.56 -21.12 19.15
C HIS A 237 -20.96 -20.58 20.55
N ASN A 238 -20.28 -21.00 21.62
CA ASN A 238 -20.50 -20.50 22.99
C ASN A 238 -19.48 -19.46 23.47
N GLY A 239 -18.79 -18.76 22.55
CA GLY A 239 -17.78 -17.76 22.89
C GLY A 239 -18.34 -16.40 23.31
N SER A 240 -17.91 -15.90 24.48
CA SER A 240 -18.09 -14.51 24.97
C SER A 240 -17.85 -13.46 23.86
N ILE A 241 -18.61 -12.35 23.89
CA ILE A 241 -18.51 -11.20 22.96
C ILE A 241 -17.05 -10.74 22.78
N ILE A 242 -16.24 -10.81 23.84
CA ILE A 242 -14.81 -10.47 23.82
C ILE A 242 -14.02 -11.38 22.89
N LYS A 243 -14.32 -12.69 22.88
CA LYS A 243 -13.66 -13.66 22.00
C LYS A 243 -13.98 -13.39 20.53
N LYS A 244 -15.24 -13.04 20.22
CA LYS A 244 -15.63 -12.61 18.86
C LYS A 244 -14.90 -11.33 18.44
N LEU A 245 -14.77 -10.37 19.34
CA LEU A 245 -14.06 -9.12 19.08
C LEU A 245 -12.56 -9.34 18.84
N LEU A 246 -11.90 -10.18 19.63
CA LEU A 246 -10.49 -10.56 19.43
C LEU A 246 -10.25 -11.37 18.16
N GLN A 247 -11.24 -12.15 17.72
CA GLN A 247 -11.15 -12.94 16.49
C GLN A 247 -11.31 -12.12 15.20
N ARG A 248 -11.92 -10.93 15.28
CA ARG A 248 -12.18 -10.06 14.11
C ARG A 248 -11.51 -8.69 14.18
N GLY A 249 -11.03 -8.30 15.36
CA GLY A 249 -10.49 -6.96 15.61
C GLY A 249 -9.16 -6.67 14.92
N GLY A 250 -8.42 -7.69 14.47
CA GLY A 250 -7.12 -7.50 13.82
C GLY A 250 -7.21 -6.69 12.53
N GLY A 251 -8.30 -6.84 11.77
CA GLY A 251 -8.51 -6.03 10.57
C GLY A 251 -8.78 -4.57 10.88
N ARG A 252 -9.57 -4.31 11.93
CA ARG A 252 -9.87 -2.95 12.40
C ARG A 252 -8.61 -2.22 12.88
N LEU A 253 -7.73 -2.92 13.59
CA LEU A 253 -6.45 -2.36 14.04
C LEU A 253 -5.55 -1.99 12.84
N ASP A 254 -5.52 -2.82 11.80
CA ASP A 254 -4.73 -2.54 10.61
C ASP A 254 -5.28 -1.36 9.81
N GLU A 255 -6.59 -1.33 9.58
CA GLU A 255 -7.27 -0.19 8.94
C GLU A 255 -7.03 1.10 9.74
N ALA A 256 -7.20 1.08 11.06
CA ALA A 256 -6.94 2.23 11.92
C ALA A 256 -5.50 2.71 11.81
N PHE A 257 -4.51 1.81 11.92
CA PHE A 257 -3.08 2.16 11.79
C PHE A 257 -2.76 2.75 10.41
N MET A 258 -3.19 2.08 9.34
CA MET A 258 -2.92 2.48 7.95
C MET A 258 -3.58 3.81 7.61
N SER A 259 -4.73 4.10 8.23
CA SER A 259 -5.49 5.33 8.02
C SER A 259 -5.13 6.47 8.99
N SER A 260 -4.23 6.25 9.95
CA SER A 260 -3.84 7.24 10.97
C SER A 260 -2.33 7.49 10.98
N SER A 261 -1.59 6.99 11.98
CA SER A 261 -0.12 7.14 12.11
C SER A 261 0.62 6.83 10.82
N HIS A 262 0.30 5.72 10.16
CA HIS A 262 1.00 5.37 8.92
C HIS A 262 0.87 6.47 7.87
N ALA A 263 -0.34 6.82 7.44
CA ALA A 263 -0.52 7.74 6.32
C ALA A 263 0.09 9.13 6.57
N LYS A 264 -0.01 9.72 7.77
CA LYS A 264 0.61 11.03 8.05
C LYS A 264 2.14 11.00 7.97
N PHE A 265 2.78 10.03 8.63
CA PHE A 265 4.24 9.93 8.61
C PHE A 265 4.75 9.50 7.24
N TYR A 266 4.04 8.59 6.58
CA TYR A 266 4.36 8.12 5.23
C TYR A 266 4.36 9.27 4.22
N GLN A 267 3.33 10.14 4.26
CA GLN A 267 3.29 11.32 3.38
C GLN A 267 4.39 12.32 3.73
N ALA A 268 4.64 12.58 5.01
CA ALA A 268 5.66 13.53 5.42
C ALA A 268 7.05 13.08 4.97
N ILE A 269 7.43 11.82 5.22
CA ILE A 269 8.75 11.29 4.84
C ILE A 269 8.93 11.27 3.32
N ASN A 270 7.91 10.86 2.56
CA ASN A 270 7.96 10.88 1.09
C ASN A 270 7.94 12.30 0.50
N THR A 271 7.43 13.29 1.23
CA THR A 271 7.49 14.70 0.82
C THR A 271 8.87 15.30 1.02
N VAL A 272 9.50 15.04 2.18
CA VAL A 272 10.83 15.59 2.49
C VAL A 272 11.94 14.76 1.81
N ALA A 273 11.65 13.51 1.44
CA ALA A 273 12.55 12.61 0.71
C ALA A 273 13.91 12.39 1.39
N VAL A 274 13.94 12.40 2.73
CA VAL A 274 15.17 12.17 3.53
C VAL A 274 15.59 10.70 3.59
N ALA A 275 14.65 9.78 3.39
CA ALA A 275 14.89 8.34 3.38
C ALA A 275 13.88 7.64 2.46
N PRO A 276 14.23 6.47 1.87
CA PRO A 276 13.28 5.66 1.13
C PRO A 276 12.21 5.10 2.09
N CYS A 277 11.00 5.65 2.04
CA CYS A 277 9.85 5.15 2.78
C CYS A 277 8.90 4.44 1.82
N ILE A 278 9.10 3.13 1.67
CA ILE A 278 8.44 2.31 0.66
C ILE A 278 7.70 1.19 1.37
N MET A 279 6.41 1.03 1.04
CA MET A 279 5.65 -0.16 1.37
C MET A 279 5.44 -0.98 0.10
N GLY A 280 6.04 -2.16 0.08
CA GLY A 280 5.92 -3.11 -1.02
C GLY A 280 4.49 -3.62 -1.20
N LYS A 281 3.75 -2.98 -2.10
CA LYS A 281 2.39 -3.36 -2.53
C LYS A 281 2.18 -3.05 -4.00
N SER A 282 2.57 -1.85 -4.40
CA SER A 282 2.50 -1.34 -5.76
C SER A 282 3.75 -0.52 -6.04
N THR A 283 4.64 -1.07 -6.85
CA THR A 283 5.96 -0.48 -7.13
C THR A 283 6.27 -0.57 -8.62
N MET A 284 6.74 0.52 -9.21
CA MET A 284 7.05 0.59 -10.63
C MET A 284 8.47 1.14 -10.82
N PHE A 285 9.24 0.49 -11.69
CA PHE A 285 10.63 0.83 -11.96
C PHE A 285 11.06 0.31 -13.34
N ARG A 286 12.29 0.65 -13.74
CA ARG A 286 12.88 0.19 -15.00
C ARG A 286 13.71 -1.07 -14.78
N ARG A 287 13.45 -2.09 -15.58
CA ARG A 287 14.18 -3.36 -15.57
C ARG A 287 15.65 -3.17 -15.91
N SER A 288 15.97 -2.35 -16.91
CA SER A 288 17.33 -1.99 -17.30
C SER A 288 18.15 -1.44 -16.11
N GLN A 289 17.55 -0.53 -15.35
CA GLN A 289 18.19 0.10 -14.19
C GLN A 289 18.39 -0.88 -13.03
N LEU A 290 17.38 -1.73 -12.76
CA LEU A 290 17.52 -2.74 -11.71
C LEU A 290 18.56 -3.80 -12.10
N ASN A 291 18.56 -4.26 -13.35
CA ASN A 291 19.53 -5.24 -13.84
C ASN A 291 20.96 -4.69 -13.78
N TYR A 292 21.16 -3.41 -14.11
CA TYR A 292 22.47 -2.78 -14.04
C TYR A 292 23.05 -2.83 -12.61
N VAL A 293 22.30 -2.36 -11.62
CA VAL A 293 22.79 -2.28 -10.22
C VAL A 293 22.90 -3.64 -9.53
N THR A 294 22.28 -4.69 -10.08
CA THR A 294 22.33 -6.06 -9.55
C THR A 294 23.23 -6.98 -10.36
N SER A 295 23.90 -6.47 -11.41
CA SER A 295 24.74 -7.27 -12.31
C SER A 295 26.04 -7.79 -11.68
N SER A 296 26.43 -7.25 -10.52
CA SER A 296 27.68 -7.56 -9.84
C SER A 296 27.68 -8.90 -9.08
N ASN A 297 26.52 -9.53 -8.88
CA ASN A 297 26.42 -10.76 -8.09
C ASN A 297 26.67 -12.02 -8.96
N PRO A 298 27.67 -12.85 -8.65
CA PRO A 298 27.93 -14.07 -9.43
C PRO A 298 26.95 -15.21 -9.14
N ASN A 299 26.22 -15.17 -8.01
CA ASN A 299 25.41 -16.30 -7.54
C ASN A 299 23.93 -16.22 -7.95
N ARG A 300 23.46 -15.04 -8.39
CA ARG A 300 22.05 -14.78 -8.71
C ARG A 300 21.98 -14.03 -10.04
N ALA A 301 20.94 -14.30 -10.82
CA ALA A 301 20.69 -13.54 -12.04
C ALA A 301 20.41 -12.06 -11.73
N PRO A 302 20.77 -11.13 -12.63
CA PRO A 302 20.45 -9.72 -12.46
C PRO A 302 18.93 -9.48 -12.42
N GLY A 303 18.52 -8.47 -11.65
CA GLY A 303 17.15 -8.04 -11.50
C GLY A 303 16.56 -8.44 -10.15
N ILE A 304 15.31 -8.91 -10.16
CA ILE A 304 14.59 -9.29 -8.93
C ILE A 304 15.15 -10.55 -8.27
N ASP A 305 15.79 -11.44 -9.04
CA ASP A 305 16.34 -12.72 -8.57
C ASP A 305 17.48 -12.51 -7.57
N PHE A 306 18.20 -11.38 -7.67
CA PHE A 306 19.19 -10.93 -6.70
C PHE A 306 18.62 -10.86 -5.27
N PHE A 307 17.33 -10.56 -5.11
CA PHE A 307 16.66 -10.40 -3.82
C PHE A 307 15.99 -11.69 -3.32
N SER A 308 16.12 -12.80 -4.04
CA SER A 308 15.46 -14.08 -3.71
C SER A 308 15.85 -14.69 -2.37
N ASP A 309 16.95 -14.24 -1.76
CA ASP A 309 17.41 -14.71 -0.45
C ASP A 309 16.75 -13.99 0.75
N ASN A 310 15.98 -12.91 0.51
CA ASN A 310 15.44 -12.05 1.56
C ASN A 310 13.91 -11.87 1.45
N ILE A 311 13.18 -11.90 2.57
CA ILE A 311 11.69 -11.76 2.64
C ILE A 311 11.20 -10.30 2.47
N CYS A 312 12.10 -9.32 2.36
CA CYS A 312 11.76 -7.90 2.26
C CYS A 312 12.17 -7.30 0.92
N GLU A 313 11.99 -8.08 -0.14
CA GLU A 313 12.41 -7.77 -1.50
C GLU A 313 11.97 -6.39 -1.97
N ASP A 314 10.71 -5.98 -1.74
CA ASP A 314 10.21 -4.70 -2.24
C ASP A 314 10.97 -3.51 -1.64
N HIS A 315 11.31 -3.60 -0.36
CA HIS A 315 12.11 -2.59 0.32
C HIS A 315 13.55 -2.59 -0.20
N LEU A 316 14.15 -3.77 -0.38
CA LEU A 316 15.53 -3.90 -0.87
C LEU A 316 15.68 -3.42 -2.33
N ILE A 317 14.71 -3.71 -3.20
CA ILE A 317 14.68 -3.20 -4.58
C ILE A 317 14.69 -1.67 -4.58
N GLY A 318 13.80 -1.05 -3.78
CA GLY A 318 13.74 0.39 -3.65
C GLY A 318 14.99 1.01 -3.04
N ASP A 319 15.58 0.36 -2.03
CA ASP A 319 16.80 0.81 -1.36
C ASP A 319 18.04 0.76 -2.27
N VAL A 320 18.20 -0.32 -3.03
CA VAL A 320 19.28 -0.47 -4.01
C VAL A 320 19.16 0.59 -5.11
N LEU A 321 17.96 0.80 -5.68
CA LEU A 321 17.74 1.85 -6.68
C LEU A 321 17.94 3.27 -6.12
N TRP A 322 17.79 3.46 -4.82
CA TRP A 322 18.03 4.74 -4.13
C TRP A 322 19.52 4.99 -3.85
N LYS A 323 20.27 3.97 -3.44
CA LYS A 323 21.67 4.08 -2.99
C LYS A 323 22.66 3.96 -4.14
N GLU A 324 22.46 2.98 -5.01
CA GLU A 324 23.40 2.67 -6.08
C GLU A 324 23.30 3.68 -7.23
N ARG A 325 24.47 4.02 -7.78
CA ARG A 325 24.56 4.91 -8.93
C ARG A 325 24.21 4.16 -10.20
N GLN A 326 23.54 4.85 -11.11
CA GLN A 326 23.33 4.35 -12.46
C GLN A 326 24.52 4.73 -13.34
N ALA A 327 24.69 4.04 -14.48
CA ALA A 327 25.78 4.33 -15.42
C ALA A 327 25.87 5.81 -15.81
N PHE A 328 24.71 6.47 -16.01
CA PHE A 328 24.63 7.89 -16.37
C PHE A 328 24.92 8.86 -15.21
N GLU A 329 25.08 8.36 -13.98
CA GLU A 329 25.42 9.15 -12.78
C GLU A 329 26.88 8.96 -12.35
N GLU A 330 27.63 8.12 -13.07
CA GLU A 330 29.06 7.94 -12.82
C GLU A 330 29.84 9.18 -13.26
N LYS A 331 30.89 9.52 -12.52
CA LYS A 331 31.72 10.71 -12.81
C LYS A 331 32.44 10.62 -14.17
N SER A 332 32.64 9.41 -14.66
CA SER A 332 33.29 9.11 -15.94
C SER A 332 32.31 9.02 -17.11
N TYR A 333 31.00 9.17 -16.86
CA TYR A 333 30.01 9.14 -17.92
C TYR A 333 30.02 10.45 -18.71
N GLU A 334 30.34 10.36 -19.99
CA GLU A 334 30.20 11.49 -20.92
C GLU A 334 28.89 11.32 -21.69
N PRO A 335 27.93 12.26 -21.56
CA PRO A 335 26.66 12.17 -22.27
C PRO A 335 26.91 12.25 -23.79
N PRO A 336 26.14 11.53 -24.62
CA PRO A 336 26.23 11.62 -26.07
C PRO A 336 26.12 13.07 -26.57
N PRO A 337 26.87 13.47 -27.61
CA PRO A 337 26.81 14.84 -28.14
C PRO A 337 25.38 15.26 -28.47
N GLY A 338 24.93 16.38 -27.89
CA GLY A 338 23.58 16.92 -28.10
C GLY A 338 22.51 16.42 -27.11
N THR A 339 22.88 15.67 -26.06
CA THR A 339 21.98 15.34 -24.96
C THR A 339 22.20 16.28 -23.76
N GLU A 340 21.12 16.84 -23.23
CA GLU A 340 21.18 17.62 -21.98
C GLU A 340 21.48 16.70 -20.80
N GLU A 341 22.28 17.20 -19.85
CA GLU A 341 22.61 16.49 -18.61
C GLU A 341 21.37 16.44 -17.71
N GLU A 342 20.57 15.39 -17.84
CA GLU A 342 19.35 15.22 -17.04
C GLU A 342 19.65 14.60 -15.67
N THR A 343 19.30 15.31 -14.59
CA THR A 343 19.39 14.75 -13.23
C THR A 343 18.12 14.01 -12.83
N TRP A 344 18.24 12.71 -12.54
CA TRP A 344 17.11 11.87 -12.18
C TRP A 344 16.83 11.91 -10.68
N GLY A 345 15.56 11.72 -10.32
CA GLY A 345 15.12 11.53 -8.95
C GLY A 345 15.31 10.09 -8.54
N LYS A 346 15.64 9.85 -7.28
CA LYS A 346 15.87 8.50 -6.77
C LYS A 346 14.56 7.72 -6.65
N HIS A 347 13.64 8.17 -5.81
CA HIS A 347 12.27 7.66 -5.76
C HIS A 347 11.24 8.78 -5.65
N ALA A 348 10.01 8.48 -6.05
CA ALA A 348 8.84 9.31 -5.78
C ALA A 348 7.62 8.47 -5.39
N MET A 349 6.70 9.09 -4.68
CA MET A 349 5.40 8.51 -4.38
C MET A 349 4.34 9.21 -5.22
N LEU A 350 3.42 8.44 -5.79
CA LEU A 350 2.28 8.98 -6.52
C LEU A 350 1.24 9.53 -5.54
N PHE A 351 1.38 10.82 -5.22
CA PHE A 351 0.43 11.53 -4.36
C PHE A 351 -0.95 11.64 -5.02
N GLY A 352 -1.99 11.39 -4.23
CA GLY A 352 -3.40 11.44 -4.66
C GLY A 352 -3.97 10.06 -4.99
N ASP A 353 -3.14 9.10 -5.39
CA ASP A 353 -3.59 7.74 -5.65
C ASP A 353 -3.30 6.79 -4.49
N PHE A 354 -4.15 5.78 -4.37
CA PHE A 354 -4.04 4.72 -3.37
C PHE A 354 -3.83 3.36 -4.01
N CYS A 355 -3.22 2.47 -3.24
CA CYS A 355 -3.33 1.03 -3.43
C CYS A 355 -4.10 0.44 -2.24
N PHE A 356 -5.32 -0.03 -2.50
CA PHE A 356 -6.26 -0.46 -1.48
C PHE A 356 -6.13 -1.96 -1.23
N GLN A 357 -5.94 -2.35 0.03
CA GLN A 357 -5.87 -3.75 0.44
C GLN A 357 -7.13 -4.11 1.23
N PRO A 358 -8.12 -4.82 0.63
CA PRO A 358 -9.21 -5.41 1.38
C PRO A 358 -8.68 -6.49 2.32
N ILE A 359 -9.10 -6.44 3.58
CA ILE A 359 -8.83 -7.48 4.57
C ILE A 359 -10.13 -7.88 5.26
N SER A 360 -10.22 -9.14 5.67
CA SER A 360 -11.38 -9.66 6.38
C SER A 360 -10.94 -10.72 7.37
N HIS A 361 -11.74 -10.91 8.42
CA HIS A 361 -11.66 -12.04 9.34
C HIS A 361 -10.27 -12.29 9.92
N THR A 362 -9.55 -11.21 10.25
CA THR A 362 -8.19 -11.28 10.81
C THR A 362 -8.24 -11.20 12.34
N PRO A 363 -7.78 -12.24 13.06
CA PRO A 363 -7.64 -12.17 14.52
C PRO A 363 -6.61 -11.15 14.96
N VAL A 364 -6.82 -10.54 16.13
CA VAL A 364 -5.86 -9.61 16.75
C VAL A 364 -4.49 -10.26 16.93
N LEU A 365 -4.44 -11.55 17.27
CA LEU A 365 -3.17 -12.27 17.40
C LEU A 365 -2.42 -12.38 16.07
N ALA A 366 -3.13 -12.63 14.96
CA ALA A 366 -2.53 -12.68 13.63
C ALA A 366 -1.99 -11.30 13.22
N TYR A 367 -2.73 -10.23 13.54
CA TYR A 367 -2.27 -8.86 13.38
C TYR A 367 -0.96 -8.60 14.16
N LEU A 368 -0.91 -8.95 15.44
CA LEU A 368 0.27 -8.78 16.29
C LEU A 368 1.46 -9.59 15.77
N GLN A 369 1.25 -10.85 15.38
CA GLN A 369 2.31 -11.70 14.80
C GLN A 369 2.89 -11.08 13.53
N ARG A 370 2.03 -10.53 12.66
CA ARG A 370 2.47 -9.83 11.44
C ARG A 370 3.28 -8.58 11.77
N ARG A 371 2.83 -7.76 12.73
CA ARG A 371 3.58 -6.58 13.20
C ARG A 371 4.94 -6.96 13.80
N ILE A 372 5.00 -7.99 14.65
CA ILE A 372 6.24 -8.50 15.24
C ILE A 372 7.19 -8.99 14.15
N ARG A 373 6.70 -9.74 13.16
CA ARG A 373 7.51 -10.20 12.02
C ARG A 373 8.14 -9.02 11.28
N TRP A 374 7.37 -8.01 10.92
CA TRP A 374 7.88 -6.83 10.22
C TRP A 374 8.81 -5.96 11.07
N LEU A 375 8.56 -5.85 12.38
CA LEU A 375 9.49 -5.18 13.30
C LEU A 375 10.84 -5.89 13.38
N ARG A 376 10.86 -7.23 13.39
CA ARG A 376 12.12 -8.00 13.35
C ARG A 376 12.89 -7.74 12.07
N VAL A 377 12.21 -7.69 10.92
CA VAL A 377 12.85 -7.36 9.64
C VAL A 377 13.40 -5.92 9.66
N ARG A 378 12.58 -4.95 10.07
CA ARG A 378 12.97 -3.53 10.13
C ARG A 378 14.13 -3.25 11.07
N LYS A 379 14.26 -4.02 12.17
CA LYS A 379 15.41 -3.95 13.06
C LYS A 379 16.75 -4.11 12.32
N PHE A 380 16.79 -4.94 11.28
CA PHE A 380 18.00 -5.22 10.50
C PHE A 380 18.10 -4.41 9.20
N THR A 381 16.99 -3.99 8.61
CA THR A 381 17.01 -3.19 7.37
C THR A 381 17.03 -1.69 7.61
N VAL A 382 16.32 -1.21 8.64
CA VAL A 382 16.15 0.21 8.99
C VAL A 382 16.27 0.42 10.50
N THR A 383 17.42 0.06 11.07
CA THR A 383 17.68 0.02 12.52
C THR A 383 17.37 1.35 13.22
N LEU A 384 17.88 2.47 12.69
CA LEU A 384 17.69 3.78 13.30
C LEU A 384 16.20 4.17 13.39
N ALA A 385 15.46 4.01 12.29
CA ALA A 385 14.04 4.29 12.25
C ALA A 385 13.27 3.41 13.26
N THR A 386 13.65 2.14 13.38
CA THR A 386 13.01 1.19 14.31
C THR A 386 13.15 1.61 15.79
N PHE A 387 14.28 2.21 16.19
CA PHE A 387 14.46 2.70 17.56
C PHE A 387 13.81 4.07 17.81
N VAL A 388 13.65 4.87 16.77
CA VAL A 388 13.08 6.22 16.83
C VAL A 388 11.54 6.21 16.81
N GLU A 389 10.95 5.31 16.02
CA GLU A 389 9.50 5.22 15.77
C GLU A 389 8.62 5.14 17.03
N PRO A 390 8.98 4.40 18.11
CA PRO A 390 8.18 4.44 19.34
C PRO A 390 8.05 5.84 19.94
N GLY A 391 9.08 6.70 19.76
CA GLY A 391 9.08 8.09 20.23
C GLY A 391 8.22 9.02 19.37
N THR A 392 7.82 8.61 18.17
CA THR A 392 6.96 9.41 17.27
C THR A 392 5.48 9.11 17.46
N GLU A 393 5.13 8.02 18.16
CA GLU A 393 3.73 7.66 18.42
C GLU A 393 3.07 8.56 19.47
N SER A 394 1.75 8.68 19.38
CA SER A 394 0.92 9.64 20.14
C SER A 394 1.17 9.60 21.65
N ILE A 395 1.26 8.40 22.23
CA ILE A 395 1.41 8.22 23.67
C ILE A 395 2.76 8.76 24.15
N LEU A 396 3.86 8.26 23.60
CA LEU A 396 5.21 8.61 24.07
C LEU A 396 5.59 10.04 23.68
N CYS A 397 5.24 10.48 22.48
CA CYS A 397 5.37 11.87 22.07
C CYS A 397 4.60 12.80 23.03
N GLY A 398 3.35 12.45 23.35
CA GLY A 398 2.53 13.20 24.30
C GLY A 398 3.12 13.26 25.70
N LEU A 399 3.72 12.17 26.19
CA LEU A 399 4.39 12.14 27.50
C LEU A 399 5.62 13.06 27.51
N TYR A 400 6.41 13.09 26.44
CA TYR A 400 7.52 14.02 26.29
C TYR A 400 7.05 15.48 26.28
N GLY A 401 5.99 15.78 25.54
CA GLY A 401 5.37 17.11 25.51
C GLY A 401 4.85 17.53 26.88
N ALA A 402 4.07 16.68 27.55
CA ALA A 402 3.55 16.95 28.88
C ALA A 402 4.67 17.16 29.91
N TYR A 403 5.72 16.33 29.88
CA TYR A 403 6.86 16.46 30.79
C TYR A 403 7.61 17.78 30.57
N ALA A 404 7.83 18.16 29.31
CA ALA A 404 8.50 19.40 28.96
C ALA A 404 7.71 20.63 29.41
N LEU A 405 6.39 20.65 29.11
CA LEU A 405 5.50 21.76 29.39
C LEU A 405 5.30 22.00 30.90
N THR A 406 5.33 20.96 31.74
CA THR A 406 5.20 21.12 33.20
C THR A 406 6.53 21.33 33.92
N THR A 407 7.66 21.12 33.26
CA THR A 407 8.99 21.15 33.89
C THR A 407 9.81 22.40 33.56
N LEU A 408 9.66 22.95 32.35
CA LEU A 408 10.47 24.11 31.94
C LEU A 408 9.95 25.40 32.59
N PRO A 409 10.84 26.26 33.14
CA PRO A 409 10.44 27.50 33.82
C PRO A 409 9.62 28.46 32.95
N PHE A 410 9.88 28.48 31.64
CA PHE A 410 9.16 29.31 30.68
C PHE A 410 7.65 29.08 30.71
N PHE A 411 7.20 27.82 30.75
CA PHE A 411 5.77 27.50 30.75
C PHE A 411 5.10 27.72 32.11
N TYR A 412 5.87 27.66 33.19
CA TYR A 412 5.39 28.08 34.51
C TYR A 412 4.99 29.56 34.52
N HIS A 413 5.79 30.43 33.90
CA HIS A 413 5.47 31.85 33.76
C HIS A 413 4.23 32.12 32.88
N ILE A 414 3.87 31.17 32.00
CA ILE A 414 2.70 31.25 31.11
C ILE A 414 1.45 30.63 31.77
N GLY A 415 1.57 30.10 32.99
CA GLY A 415 0.44 29.59 33.79
C GLY A 415 0.29 28.07 33.79
N ILE A 416 1.24 27.30 33.24
CA ILE A 416 1.23 25.83 33.34
C ILE A 416 1.92 25.43 34.65
N SER A 417 1.14 24.95 35.62
CA SER A 417 1.70 24.54 36.91
C SER A 417 2.54 23.26 36.79
N SER A 418 3.55 23.10 37.65
CA SER A 418 4.38 21.89 37.70
C SER A 418 3.75 20.70 38.46
N SER A 419 2.42 20.69 38.57
CA SER A 419 1.68 19.64 39.26
C SER A 419 1.40 18.43 38.36
N TRP A 420 1.20 17.26 38.99
CA TRP A 420 0.78 16.05 38.27
C TRP A 420 -0.58 16.22 37.59
N THR A 421 -1.50 17.01 38.16
CA THR A 421 -2.79 17.30 37.53
C THR A 421 -2.61 18.07 36.23
N SER A 422 -1.75 19.09 36.20
CA SER A 422 -1.42 19.80 34.96
C SER A 422 -0.73 18.89 33.94
N PHE A 423 0.15 17.98 34.38
CA PHE A 423 0.78 17.00 33.49
C PHE A 423 -0.26 16.10 32.80
N PHE A 424 -1.16 15.50 33.56
CA PHE A 424 -2.20 14.63 33.00
C PHE A 424 -3.19 15.38 32.12
N LEU A 425 -3.54 16.63 32.47
CA LEU A 425 -4.40 17.47 31.64
C LEU A 425 -3.75 17.81 30.30
N VAL A 426 -2.49 18.24 30.30
CA VAL A 426 -1.73 18.52 29.06
C VAL A 426 -1.64 17.26 28.20
N TRP A 427 -1.31 16.12 28.79
CA TRP A 427 -1.27 14.84 28.09
C TRP A 427 -2.63 14.45 27.51
N LEU A 428 -3.73 14.63 28.26
CA LEU A 428 -5.08 14.30 27.79
C LEU A 428 -5.53 15.22 26.64
N ILE A 429 -5.24 16.52 26.72
CA ILE A 429 -5.51 17.48 25.65
C ILE A 429 -4.73 17.07 24.38
N HIS A 430 -3.46 16.71 24.53
CA HIS A 430 -2.65 16.20 23.44
C HIS A 430 -3.26 14.95 22.79
N MET A 431 -3.61 13.92 23.60
CA MET A 431 -4.21 12.69 23.09
C MET A 431 -5.53 12.95 22.38
N SER A 432 -6.35 13.88 22.89
CA SER A 432 -7.62 14.27 22.28
C SER A 432 -7.41 14.97 20.93
N LEU A 433 -6.45 15.90 20.85
CA LEU A 433 -6.10 16.59 19.62
C LEU A 433 -5.55 15.61 18.57
N TRP A 434 -4.66 14.71 18.98
CA TRP A 434 -4.08 13.70 18.10
C TRP A 434 -5.17 12.75 17.55
N CYS A 435 -6.07 12.28 18.40
CA CYS A 435 -7.21 11.46 17.98
C CYS A 435 -8.12 12.20 16.99
N LEU A 436 -8.37 13.50 17.20
CA LEU A 436 -9.18 14.31 16.29
C LEU A 436 -8.51 14.45 14.91
N VAL A 437 -7.20 14.71 14.87
CA VAL A 437 -6.42 14.77 13.62
C VAL A 437 -6.50 13.43 12.88
N ASP A 438 -6.29 12.33 13.59
CA ASP A 438 -6.35 10.99 13.02
C ASP A 438 -7.76 10.62 12.53
N TYR A 439 -8.81 11.07 13.21
CA TYR A 439 -10.19 10.84 12.77
C TYR A 439 -10.53 11.64 11.51
N ILE A 440 -10.15 12.92 11.44
CA ILE A 440 -10.34 13.74 10.25
C ILE A 440 -9.60 13.14 9.05
N GLN A 441 -8.38 12.65 9.29
CA GLN A 441 -7.60 11.96 8.28
C GLN A 441 -8.26 10.65 7.83
N TYR A 442 -8.75 9.83 8.76
CA TYR A 442 -9.50 8.61 8.45
C TYR A 442 -10.67 8.91 7.51
N LEU A 443 -11.46 9.94 7.80
CA LEU A 443 -12.56 10.38 6.93
C LEU A 443 -12.07 10.77 5.53
N LEU A 444 -10.95 11.50 5.43
CA LEU A 444 -10.37 11.92 4.15
C LEU A 444 -9.94 10.72 3.30
N LEU A 445 -9.23 9.76 3.90
CA LEU A 445 -8.69 8.61 3.19
C LEU A 445 -9.79 7.67 2.68
N HIS A 446 -10.90 7.57 3.42
CA HIS A 446 -12.00 6.66 3.11
C HIS A 446 -13.17 7.27 2.34
N CYS A 447 -13.15 8.59 2.06
CA CYS A 447 -14.25 9.25 1.33
C CYS A 447 -14.26 8.96 -0.18
N ALA A 448 -13.25 8.25 -0.71
CA ALA A 448 -13.10 7.91 -2.13
C ALA A 448 -13.05 9.11 -3.08
N LYS A 449 -12.76 10.32 -2.59
CA LYS A 449 -12.62 11.54 -3.42
C LYS A 449 -11.60 11.43 -4.54
N THR A 450 -10.52 10.69 -4.32
CA THR A 450 -9.46 10.50 -5.31
C THR A 450 -9.71 9.33 -6.23
N VAL A 451 -10.73 8.52 -5.97
CA VAL A 451 -11.06 7.37 -6.80
C VAL A 451 -11.94 7.83 -7.95
N GLU A 452 -11.55 7.44 -9.17
CA GLU A 452 -12.37 7.63 -10.37
C GLU A 452 -13.52 6.61 -10.37
N ILE A 453 -14.54 6.86 -9.55
CA ILE A 453 -15.68 5.94 -9.35
C ILE A 453 -16.39 5.69 -10.68
N ASP A 454 -16.59 4.42 -10.98
CA ASP A 454 -17.30 3.92 -12.15
C ASP A 454 -18.06 2.63 -11.82
N ALA A 455 -18.78 2.11 -12.82
CA ALA A 455 -19.69 0.99 -12.65
C ALA A 455 -18.99 -0.33 -12.22
N ASP A 456 -17.68 -0.42 -12.42
CA ASP A 456 -16.83 -1.56 -12.03
C ASP A 456 -16.11 -1.34 -10.69
N THR A 457 -16.31 -0.18 -10.05
CA THR A 457 -15.71 0.14 -8.75
C THR A 457 -16.35 -0.73 -7.67
N PRO A 458 -15.56 -1.50 -6.90
CA PRO A 458 -16.11 -2.43 -5.93
C PRO A 458 -16.73 -1.69 -4.74
N ASP A 459 -17.76 -2.29 -4.15
CA ASP A 459 -18.52 -1.80 -3.00
C ASP A 459 -17.63 -1.45 -1.79
N PHE A 460 -16.56 -2.22 -1.56
CA PHE A 460 -15.62 -1.93 -0.47
C PHE A 460 -14.76 -0.69 -0.72
N ILE A 461 -14.82 -0.05 -1.88
CA ILE A 461 -14.18 1.25 -2.16
C ILE A 461 -15.21 2.38 -2.15
N LEU A 462 -16.46 2.09 -2.50
CA LEU A 462 -17.52 3.08 -2.57
C LEU A 462 -17.71 3.84 -1.25
N PRO A 463 -18.11 5.13 -1.31
CA PRO A 463 -18.42 5.92 -0.12
C PRO A 463 -19.58 5.27 0.66
N GLN A 464 -19.53 5.29 1.99
CA GLN A 464 -20.39 4.41 2.81
C GLN A 464 -21.83 4.91 2.98
N ARG A 465 -22.08 6.23 2.85
CA ARG A 465 -23.46 6.75 2.71
C ARG A 465 -24.16 6.20 1.46
N SER A 466 -23.36 5.77 0.49
CA SER A 466 -23.76 5.18 -0.77
C SER A 466 -23.77 3.63 -0.71
N ALA A 467 -22.81 3.00 -0.02
CA ALA A 467 -22.64 1.54 0.00
C ALA A 467 -23.87 0.76 0.52
N SER A 468 -24.61 1.28 1.52
CA SER A 468 -25.87 0.68 1.97
C SER A 468 -26.94 0.62 0.86
N ALA A 469 -26.90 1.50 -0.13
CA ALA A 469 -27.82 1.52 -1.26
C ALA A 469 -27.37 0.59 -2.41
N TYR A 470 -26.08 0.28 -2.49
CA TYR A 470 -25.48 -0.55 -3.55
C TYR A 470 -25.25 -2.01 -3.14
N HIS A 471 -25.69 -2.41 -1.93
CA HIS A 471 -25.78 -3.81 -1.53
C HIS A 471 -26.96 -4.50 -2.22
N ARG A 472 -26.75 -4.83 -3.48
CA ARG A 472 -27.40 -5.91 -4.21
C ARG A 472 -26.77 -5.91 -5.60
N THR A 473 -26.17 -7.03 -5.99
CA THR A 473 -26.39 -7.75 -7.26
C THR A 473 -25.15 -8.59 -7.61
N GLU A 474 -25.42 -9.73 -8.24
CA GLU A 474 -24.50 -10.73 -8.74
C GLU A 474 -23.23 -10.14 -9.39
N VAL A 475 -22.11 -10.84 -9.20
CA VAL A 475 -20.71 -10.55 -9.63
C VAL A 475 -20.55 -10.21 -11.13
N LEU A 476 -21.63 -10.28 -11.91
CA LEU A 476 -21.66 -10.06 -13.36
C LEU A 476 -22.28 -8.72 -13.79
N GLN A 477 -22.97 -7.98 -12.91
CA GLN A 477 -23.55 -6.69 -13.28
C GLN A 477 -22.80 -5.51 -12.64
N PRO A 478 -22.59 -4.41 -13.38
CA PRO A 478 -21.95 -3.22 -12.83
C PRO A 478 -22.73 -2.70 -11.62
N LEU A 479 -22.04 -2.50 -10.49
CA LEU A 479 -22.66 -2.19 -9.19
C LEU A 479 -23.44 -0.87 -9.17
N LEU A 480 -23.10 0.07 -10.06
CA LEU A 480 -23.72 1.40 -10.12
C LEU A 480 -24.77 1.55 -11.23
N GLY A 481 -24.97 0.55 -12.10
CA GLY A 481 -25.69 0.78 -13.36
C GLY A 481 -25.12 1.98 -14.13
N ASP A 482 -25.98 2.73 -14.84
CA ASP A 482 -25.59 3.98 -15.54
C ASP A 482 -25.47 5.20 -14.60
N ASN A 483 -25.79 5.07 -13.31
CA ASN A 483 -25.83 6.19 -12.38
C ASN A 483 -24.53 6.32 -11.60
N THR A 484 -23.67 7.26 -12.00
CA THR A 484 -22.48 7.62 -11.22
C THR A 484 -22.88 8.40 -9.95
N PRO A 485 -22.38 8.02 -8.77
CA PRO A 485 -22.67 8.76 -7.54
C PRO A 485 -22.08 10.18 -7.64
N GLY A 486 -22.75 11.13 -6.97
CA GLY A 486 -22.28 12.51 -6.87
C GLY A 486 -20.89 12.62 -6.23
N GLU A 487 -20.26 13.79 -6.36
CA GLU A 487 -18.92 14.00 -5.80
C GLU A 487 -18.94 13.78 -4.27
N PRO A 488 -18.12 12.84 -3.74
CA PRO A 488 -18.20 12.48 -2.33
C PRO A 488 -17.64 13.60 -1.44
N GLY A 489 -18.28 13.83 -0.30
CA GLY A 489 -17.81 14.74 0.75
C GLY A 489 -16.96 14.02 1.80
N LEU A 490 -16.34 14.78 2.71
CA LEU A 490 -15.48 14.22 3.78
C LEU A 490 -16.23 13.20 4.66
N LEU A 491 -17.48 13.49 5.00
CA LEU A 491 -18.29 12.62 5.86
C LEU A 491 -18.68 11.31 5.19
N ASP A 492 -18.55 11.19 3.87
CA ASP A 492 -18.81 9.92 3.18
C ASP A 492 -17.72 8.88 3.42
N GLY A 493 -16.57 9.31 3.97
CA GLY A 493 -15.52 8.43 4.48
C GLY A 493 -15.75 7.89 5.88
N ALA A 494 -16.88 8.22 6.53
CA ALA A 494 -17.27 7.66 7.82
C ALA A 494 -17.73 6.21 7.68
N ARG A 495 -16.82 5.29 7.32
CA ARG A 495 -17.16 3.86 7.19
C ARG A 495 -17.54 3.21 8.51
N ARG A 496 -17.09 3.80 9.60
CA ARG A 496 -17.34 3.37 10.96
C ARG A 496 -17.92 4.51 11.76
N THR A 497 -18.66 4.14 12.80
CA THR A 497 -19.03 5.11 13.83
C THR A 497 -17.76 5.63 14.51
N PHE A 498 -17.81 6.87 15.03
CA PHE A 498 -16.70 7.41 15.80
C PHE A 498 -16.31 6.51 16.97
N ARG A 499 -17.27 5.81 17.58
CA ARG A 499 -17.02 4.86 18.68
C ARG A 499 -16.17 3.69 18.21
N ASP A 500 -16.53 3.05 17.10
CA ASP A 500 -15.77 1.93 16.53
C ASP A 500 -14.36 2.35 16.12
N PHE A 501 -14.24 3.53 15.51
CA PHE A 501 -12.94 4.13 15.21
C PHE A 501 -12.11 4.34 16.48
N LEU A 502 -12.68 4.97 17.52
CA LEU A 502 -11.99 5.28 18.76
C LEU A 502 -11.52 4.00 19.47
N PHE A 503 -12.34 2.96 19.51
CA PHE A 503 -11.94 1.67 20.07
C PHE A 503 -10.76 1.03 19.31
N ALA A 504 -10.75 1.11 17.98
CA ALA A 504 -9.64 0.62 17.18
C ALA A 504 -8.39 1.50 17.28
N TRP A 505 -8.56 2.82 17.46
CA TRP A 505 -7.46 3.78 17.63
C TRP A 505 -6.77 3.67 19.00
N MET A 506 -7.52 3.28 20.04
CA MET A 506 -6.96 3.04 21.38
C MET A 506 -6.22 1.70 21.52
N GLY A 507 -6.50 0.73 20.63
CA GLY A 507 -5.91 -0.61 20.65
C GLY A 507 -4.65 -0.69 19.82
#